data_AF-N6YLU2-F1
#
_entry.id   AF-N6YLU2-F1
#
_cell.length_a   1.000
_cell.length_b   1.000
_cell.length_c   1.000
_cell.angle_alpha   90.00
_cell.angle_beta   90.00
_cell.angle_gamma   90.00
#
_symmetry.space_group_name_H-M   'P 1'
#
loop_
_entity.id
_entity.type
_entity.pdbx_description
1 polymer ?
#
loop_
_entity_poly.entity_id
_entity_poly.type
_entity_poly.pdbx_seq_one_letter_code
_entity_poly.pdbx_strand_id
1 'polypeptide(L)'
;VSLRYGAWRSIAGRPLPGKALPWPPPTQQAATALRATPGATVVLTRAGRLQVDDEALCVPCLPGADLQRMTKAQRGLEHWRSAEVMRFMGWLRRELQALGERLLFDTDPGDPRPELALRGFFGRLHEAGALRGAQPEHAYRIRELPAVDSAIAFEIEIAPAYPIDHLRLTFLHDRHAAVTETRIEAIDG
;
A
#
# COMPACT_ATOMS: atom_id res chain seq x y z
N VAL A 1 5.09 11.14 10.50
CA VAL A 1 5.57 11.12 9.09
C VAL A 1 4.44 10.92 8.10
N SER A 2 3.53 9.94 8.27
CA SER A 2 2.32 9.81 7.43
C SER A 2 1.43 11.06 7.40
N LEU A 3 1.25 11.75 8.54
CA LEU A 3 0.39 12.94 8.61
C LEU A 3 0.88 14.15 7.81
N ARG A 4 2.18 14.24 7.48
CA ARG A 4 2.78 15.41 6.81
C ARG A 4 3.11 15.15 5.34
N TYR A 5 3.35 13.91 4.96
CA TYR A 5 3.81 13.55 3.62
C TYR A 5 2.96 12.46 2.95
N GLY A 6 1.96 11.89 3.62
CA GLY A 6 1.18 10.75 3.11
C GLY A 6 1.82 9.39 3.42
N ALA A 7 1.00 8.34 3.41
CA ALA A 7 1.45 6.97 3.70
C ALA A 7 2.35 6.38 2.58
N TRP A 8 2.24 6.92 1.37
CA TRP A 8 2.94 6.50 0.14
C TRP A 8 4.30 7.15 -0.07
N ARG A 9 4.79 8.00 0.86
CA ARG A 9 6.09 8.64 0.71
C ARG A 9 7.14 7.95 1.56
N SER A 10 8.22 7.54 0.92
CA SER A 10 9.38 6.94 1.55
C SER A 10 9.92 7.78 2.72
N ILE A 11 10.35 7.10 3.77
CA ILE A 11 11.08 7.69 4.89
C ILE A 11 12.60 7.57 4.73
N ALA A 12 13.06 6.76 3.78
CA ALA A 12 14.47 6.61 3.48
C ALA A 12 15.10 7.96 3.09
N GLY A 13 16.34 8.18 3.51
CA GLY A 13 17.07 9.44 3.31
C GLY A 13 16.55 10.63 4.11
N ARG A 14 15.47 10.49 4.89
CA ARG A 14 14.93 11.59 5.70
C ARG A 14 15.62 11.65 7.06
N PRO A 15 15.95 12.86 7.56
CA PRO A 15 16.45 13.01 8.92
C PRO A 15 15.43 12.55 9.96
N LEU A 16 15.84 11.63 10.82
CA LEU A 16 15.09 11.24 11.99
C LEU A 16 15.28 12.27 13.10
N PRO A 17 14.24 12.53 13.92
CA PRO A 17 14.37 13.45 15.06
C PRO A 17 15.30 12.85 16.12
N GLY A 18 16.05 13.72 16.79
CA GLY A 18 16.92 13.35 17.91
C GLY A 18 18.41 13.40 17.59
N LYS A 19 19.22 13.01 18.58
CA LYS A 19 20.69 13.01 18.54
C LYS A 19 21.29 11.63 18.84
N ALA A 20 20.46 10.60 18.95
CA ALA A 20 20.92 9.25 19.20
C ALA A 20 21.74 8.75 18.00
N LEU A 21 22.82 8.03 18.29
CA LEU A 21 23.66 7.40 17.28
C LEU A 21 23.44 5.90 17.32
N PRO A 22 23.44 5.23 16.16
CA PRO A 22 23.33 3.78 16.11
C PRO A 22 24.55 3.14 16.79
N TRP A 23 24.31 2.10 17.57
CA TRP A 23 25.37 1.32 18.23
C TRP A 23 25.22 -0.17 17.90
N PRO A 24 26.27 -0.83 17.37
CA PRO A 24 27.51 -0.22 16.90
C PRO A 24 27.25 0.70 15.68
N PRO A 25 28.10 1.74 15.43
CA PRO A 25 27.95 2.58 14.25
C PRO A 25 28.19 1.73 12.98
N PRO A 26 27.18 1.57 12.10
CA PRO A 26 27.34 0.72 10.92
C PRO A 26 28.24 1.43 9.90
N THR A 27 29.17 0.67 9.31
CA THR A 27 29.86 1.12 8.09
C THR A 27 28.93 1.00 6.89
N GLN A 28 29.20 1.74 5.80
CA GLN A 28 28.42 1.62 4.57
C GLN A 28 28.45 0.18 4.01
N GLN A 29 29.58 -0.51 4.15
CA GLN A 29 29.71 -1.91 3.74
C GLN A 29 28.82 -2.84 4.61
N ALA A 30 28.80 -2.64 5.93
CA ALA A 30 27.94 -3.43 6.82
C ALA A 30 26.45 -3.17 6.55
N ALA A 31 26.07 -1.91 6.31
CA ALA A 31 24.71 -1.55 5.93
C ALA A 31 24.28 -2.23 4.62
N THR A 32 25.17 -2.23 3.61
CA THR A 32 24.93 -2.90 2.32
C THR A 32 24.78 -4.42 2.50
N ALA A 33 25.64 -5.03 3.33
CA ALA A 33 25.56 -6.46 3.61
C ALA A 33 24.24 -6.84 4.28
N LEU A 34 23.81 -6.09 5.31
CA LEU A 34 22.53 -6.30 5.99
C LEU A 34 21.33 -6.11 5.06
N ARG A 35 21.42 -5.18 4.11
CA ARG A 35 20.40 -4.99 3.06
C ARG A 35 20.35 -6.17 2.10
N ALA A 36 21.51 -6.67 1.63
CA ALA A 36 21.55 -7.79 0.72
C ALA A 36 21.09 -9.09 1.39
N THR A 37 21.49 -9.32 2.65
CA THR A 37 21.10 -10.47 3.45
C THR A 37 21.20 -10.08 4.93
N PRO A 38 20.08 -10.00 5.67
CA PRO A 38 18.78 -10.64 5.40
C PRO A 38 17.74 -9.79 4.66
N GLY A 39 18.05 -8.57 4.21
CA GLY A 39 17.01 -7.62 3.75
C GLY A 39 16.58 -6.65 4.84
N ALA A 40 17.49 -6.28 5.74
CA ALA A 40 17.19 -5.42 6.86
C ALA A 40 17.26 -3.93 6.48
N THR A 41 16.26 -3.17 6.93
CA THR A 41 16.36 -1.71 7.02
C THR A 41 17.46 -1.32 8.02
N VAL A 42 18.36 -0.42 7.61
CA VAL A 42 19.47 0.05 8.44
C VAL A 42 19.31 1.54 8.72
N VAL A 43 19.58 1.93 9.98
CA VAL A 43 19.67 3.33 10.38
C VAL A 43 21.14 3.72 10.42
N LEU A 44 21.51 4.79 9.73
CA LEU A 44 22.87 5.28 9.66
C LEU A 44 22.93 6.80 9.79
N THR A 45 24.14 7.31 10.06
CA THR A 45 24.40 8.74 10.10
C THR A 45 24.98 9.19 8.75
N ARG A 46 24.31 10.11 8.05
CA ARG A 46 24.79 10.72 6.81
C ARG A 46 24.79 12.24 6.95
N ALA A 47 25.90 12.89 6.61
CA ALA A 47 26.07 14.33 6.79
C ALA A 47 25.69 14.82 8.21
N GLY A 48 26.04 14.06 9.24
CA GLY A 48 25.75 14.38 10.64
C GLY A 48 24.29 14.20 11.07
N ARG A 49 23.43 13.63 10.23
CA ARG A 49 22.02 13.38 10.53
C ARG A 49 21.72 11.89 10.53
N LEU A 50 20.98 11.44 11.55
CA LEU A 50 20.45 10.08 11.60
C LEU A 50 19.37 9.95 10.53
N GLN A 51 19.44 8.90 9.72
CA GLN A 51 18.45 8.63 8.67
C GLN A 51 18.27 7.13 8.47
N VAL A 52 17.09 6.77 7.98
CA VAL A 52 16.85 5.43 7.44
C VAL A 52 17.52 5.36 6.06
N ASP A 53 18.32 4.33 5.83
CA ASP A 53 19.04 4.16 4.56
C ASP A 53 18.12 3.69 3.43
N ASP A 54 17.27 2.71 3.74
CA ASP A 54 16.30 2.09 2.83
C ASP A 54 15.14 1.50 3.65
N GLU A 55 14.03 1.17 3.01
CA GLU A 55 12.82 0.58 3.61
C GLU A 55 12.70 -0.94 3.33
N ALA A 56 13.83 -1.67 3.34
CA ALA A 56 13.84 -3.11 3.11
C ALA A 56 13.21 -3.93 4.25
N LEU A 57 12.49 -5.01 3.88
CA LEU A 57 11.91 -5.98 4.81
C LEU A 57 12.50 -7.39 4.62
N CYS A 58 12.79 -8.06 5.74
CA CYS A 58 13.24 -9.46 5.75
C CYS A 58 12.15 -10.45 5.30
N VAL A 59 10.88 -10.03 5.29
CA VAL A 59 9.71 -10.81 4.89
C VAL A 59 8.82 -10.02 3.93
N PRO A 60 8.05 -10.68 3.06
CA PRO A 60 7.03 -10.03 2.25
C PRO A 60 6.03 -9.22 3.09
N CYS A 61 5.60 -8.07 2.57
CA CYS A 61 4.76 -7.08 3.25
C CYS A 61 3.24 -7.35 3.21
N LEU A 62 2.83 -8.48 2.65
CA LEU A 62 1.41 -8.85 2.54
C LEU A 62 0.92 -9.63 3.78
N PRO A 63 -0.38 -9.56 4.10
CA PRO A 63 -1.00 -10.43 5.10
C PRO A 63 -0.80 -11.92 4.79
N GLY A 64 -0.76 -12.75 5.84
CA GLY A 64 -0.51 -14.20 5.71
C GLY A 64 -1.51 -14.92 4.79
N ALA A 65 -2.79 -14.54 4.83
CA ALA A 65 -3.82 -15.11 3.96
C ALA A 65 -3.55 -14.83 2.47
N ASP A 66 -3.01 -13.66 2.14
CA ASP A 66 -2.67 -13.30 0.76
C ASP A 66 -1.39 -14.01 0.31
N LEU A 67 -0.39 -14.12 1.20
CA LEU A 67 0.83 -14.88 0.94
C LEU A 67 0.58 -16.36 0.68
N GLN A 68 -0.43 -16.96 1.31
CA GLN A 68 -0.79 -18.37 1.09
C GLN A 68 -1.34 -18.63 -0.32
N ARG A 69 -1.93 -17.61 -0.97
CA ARG A 69 -2.47 -17.71 -2.33
C ARG A 69 -1.40 -17.49 -3.41
N MET A 70 -0.22 -17.03 -3.01
CA MET A 70 0.89 -16.74 -3.92
C MET A 70 1.85 -17.92 -4.06
N THR A 71 2.33 -18.12 -5.28
CA THR A 71 3.44 -19.05 -5.55
C THR A 71 4.71 -18.62 -4.83
N LYS A 72 5.67 -19.55 -4.67
CA LYS A 72 6.99 -19.23 -4.09
C LYS A 72 7.73 -18.17 -4.93
N ALA A 73 7.56 -18.19 -6.25
CA ALA A 73 8.19 -17.22 -7.16
C ALA A 73 7.63 -15.81 -6.94
N GLN A 74 6.30 -15.67 -6.89
CA GLN A 74 5.64 -14.39 -6.62
C GLN A 74 6.02 -13.82 -5.25
N ARG A 75 6.10 -14.66 -4.21
CA ARG A 75 6.58 -14.25 -2.87
C ARG A 75 8.04 -13.81 -2.86
N GLY A 76 8.82 -14.23 -3.85
CA GLY A 76 10.23 -13.89 -4.00
C GLY A 76 10.50 -12.55 -4.68
N LEU A 77 9.49 -11.89 -5.26
CA LEU A 77 9.65 -10.61 -5.94
C LEU A 77 10.06 -9.52 -4.94
N GLU A 78 11.07 -8.72 -5.32
CA GLU A 78 11.72 -7.74 -4.45
C GLU A 78 10.76 -6.66 -3.95
N HIS A 79 9.81 -6.25 -4.79
CA HIS A 79 8.84 -5.21 -4.45
C HIS A 79 7.95 -5.55 -3.25
N TRP A 80 7.79 -6.84 -2.93
CA TRP A 80 7.08 -7.26 -1.72
C TRP A 80 7.91 -7.09 -0.45
N ARG A 81 9.21 -6.85 -0.54
CA ARG A 81 10.11 -6.67 0.61
C ARG A 81 10.36 -5.19 0.92
N SER A 82 9.30 -4.39 0.86
CA SER A 82 9.35 -2.95 1.10
C SER A 82 8.38 -2.51 2.21
N ALA A 83 8.90 -1.79 3.20
CA ALA A 83 8.15 -1.18 4.29
C ALA A 83 7.32 0.02 3.82
N GLU A 84 7.74 0.69 2.74
CA GLU A 84 6.94 1.74 2.11
C GLU A 84 5.65 1.15 1.53
N VAL A 85 5.78 0.05 0.79
CA VAL A 85 4.64 -0.70 0.23
C VAL A 85 3.76 -1.23 1.36
N MET A 86 4.35 -1.85 2.39
CA MET A 86 3.63 -2.33 3.57
C MET A 86 2.76 -1.23 4.20
N ARG A 87 3.37 -0.06 4.42
CA ARG A 87 2.72 1.08 5.07
C ARG A 87 1.59 1.63 4.20
N PHE A 88 1.82 1.78 2.89
CA PHE A 88 0.79 2.24 1.98
C PHE A 88 -0.38 1.25 1.91
N MET A 89 -0.14 -0.04 1.68
CA MET A 89 -1.21 -1.05 1.59
C MET A 89 -1.99 -1.15 2.90
N GLY A 90 -1.30 -1.14 4.04
CA GLY A 90 -1.95 -1.15 5.34
C GLY A 90 -2.83 0.08 5.57
N TRP A 91 -2.38 1.27 5.13
CA TRP A 91 -3.19 2.48 5.16
C TRP A 91 -4.37 2.40 4.20
N LEU A 92 -4.16 1.98 2.95
CA LEU A 92 -5.18 1.85 1.92
C LEU A 92 -6.32 0.91 2.36
N ARG A 93 -5.99 -0.25 2.93
CA ARG A 93 -7.01 -1.18 3.46
C ARG A 93 -7.86 -0.53 4.56
N ARG A 94 -7.24 0.24 5.46
CA ARG A 94 -7.99 0.94 6.53
C ARG A 94 -8.89 2.04 5.98
N GLU A 95 -8.43 2.80 4.99
CA GLU A 95 -9.25 3.84 4.36
C GLU A 95 -10.42 3.25 3.57
N LEU A 96 -10.20 2.16 2.82
CA LEU A 96 -11.26 1.46 2.10
C LEU A 96 -12.26 0.80 3.07
N GLN A 97 -11.77 0.21 4.16
CA GLN A 97 -12.63 -0.29 5.23
C GLN A 97 -13.51 0.84 5.80
N ALA A 98 -12.91 1.97 6.17
CA ALA A 98 -13.64 3.12 6.68
C ALA A 98 -14.60 3.73 5.65
N LEU A 99 -14.29 3.62 4.35
CA LEU A 99 -15.19 4.02 3.27
C LEU A 99 -16.40 3.08 3.21
N GLY A 100 -16.18 1.76 3.22
CA GLY A 100 -17.25 0.77 3.24
C GLY A 100 -18.15 0.89 4.46
N GLU A 101 -17.58 1.16 5.65
CA GLU A 101 -18.33 1.40 6.88
C GLU A 101 -19.24 2.63 6.80
N ARG A 102 -18.85 3.68 6.09
CA ARG A 102 -19.72 4.84 5.86
C ARG A 102 -20.85 4.55 4.88
N LEU A 103 -20.71 3.52 4.05
CA LEU A 103 -21.70 3.12 3.06
C LEU A 103 -22.68 2.05 3.59
N LEU A 104 -22.37 1.45 4.76
CA LEU A 104 -22.91 0.19 5.31
C LEU A 104 -24.42 0.18 5.61
N PHE A 105 -25.09 1.33 5.53
CA PHE A 105 -26.54 1.43 5.72
C PHE A 105 -27.25 2.35 4.72
N ASP A 106 -26.50 3.05 3.87
CA ASP A 106 -27.04 4.14 3.06
C ASP A 106 -27.23 3.77 1.59
N THR A 107 -26.76 2.60 1.15
CA THR A 107 -26.56 2.30 -0.27
C THR A 107 -27.27 1.02 -0.70
N ASP A 108 -28.20 1.14 -1.64
CA ASP A 108 -28.76 -0.01 -2.37
C ASP A 108 -27.77 -0.53 -3.42
N PRO A 109 -27.80 -1.83 -3.80
CA PRO A 109 -26.87 -2.41 -4.78
C PRO A 109 -26.83 -1.70 -6.14
N GLY A 110 -27.92 -1.03 -6.56
CA GLY A 110 -27.97 -0.27 -7.81
C GLY A 110 -27.59 1.21 -7.69
N ASP A 111 -27.12 1.64 -6.52
CA ASP A 111 -26.81 3.04 -6.28
C ASP A 111 -25.44 3.43 -6.88
N PRO A 112 -25.33 4.54 -7.62
CA PRO A 112 -24.04 5.00 -8.16
C PRO A 112 -23.08 5.60 -7.10
N ARG A 113 -23.56 5.92 -5.89
CA ARG A 113 -22.77 6.58 -4.84
C ARG A 113 -21.47 5.86 -4.46
N PRO A 114 -21.40 4.52 -4.32
CA PRO A 114 -20.16 3.83 -3.97
C PRO A 114 -19.09 3.99 -5.04
N GLU A 115 -19.46 3.86 -6.32
CA GLU A 115 -18.52 4.05 -7.42
C GLU A 115 -18.02 5.50 -7.45
N LEU A 116 -18.91 6.48 -7.31
CA LEU A 116 -18.54 7.90 -7.23
C LEU A 116 -17.62 8.18 -6.04
N ALA A 117 -17.88 7.58 -4.88
CA ALA A 117 -17.05 7.72 -3.68
C ALA A 117 -15.66 7.12 -3.87
N LEU A 118 -15.57 5.93 -4.48
CA LEU A 118 -14.29 5.30 -4.85
C LEU A 118 -13.53 6.15 -5.87
N ARG A 119 -14.19 6.64 -6.93
CA ARG A 119 -13.59 7.55 -7.92
C ARG A 119 -13.03 8.80 -7.26
N GLY A 120 -13.81 9.43 -6.37
CA GLY A 120 -13.35 10.60 -5.62
C GLY A 120 -12.18 10.29 -4.68
N PHE A 121 -12.16 9.12 -4.06
CA PHE A 121 -11.05 8.67 -3.21
C PHE A 121 -9.75 8.50 -4.00
N PHE A 122 -9.78 7.76 -5.13
CA PHE A 122 -8.60 7.54 -5.95
C PHE A 122 -8.17 8.79 -6.73
N GLY A 123 -9.11 9.66 -7.11
CA GLY A 123 -8.80 10.98 -7.67
C GLY A 123 -7.95 11.82 -6.71
N ARG A 124 -8.35 11.92 -5.43
CA ARG A 124 -7.55 12.62 -4.41
C ARG A 124 -6.18 11.98 -4.18
N LEU A 125 -6.07 10.65 -4.27
CA LEU A 125 -4.79 9.96 -4.16
C LEU A 125 -3.85 10.28 -5.34
N HIS A 126 -4.40 10.35 -6.56
CA HIS A 126 -3.66 10.76 -7.75
C HIS A 126 -3.18 12.21 -7.65
N GLU A 127 -4.06 13.14 -7.26
CA GLU A 127 -3.71 14.55 -7.02
C GLU A 127 -2.61 14.71 -5.96
N ALA A 128 -2.62 13.87 -4.93
CA ALA A 128 -1.61 13.88 -3.87
C ALA A 128 -0.29 13.19 -4.27
N GLY A 129 -0.19 12.69 -5.51
CA GLY A 129 0.99 12.02 -6.06
C GLY A 129 1.26 10.64 -5.46
N ALA A 130 0.23 9.96 -4.95
CA ALA A 130 0.34 8.57 -4.49
C ALA A 130 0.29 7.57 -5.66
N LEU A 131 -0.37 7.95 -6.76
CA LEU A 131 -0.54 7.16 -7.97
C LEU A 131 0.22 7.82 -9.13
N ARG A 132 0.81 6.99 -10.01
CA ARG A 132 1.54 7.44 -11.21
C ARG A 132 0.60 7.52 -12.42
N GLY A 133 0.93 8.37 -13.38
CA GLY A 133 0.14 8.56 -14.60
C GLY A 133 -0.20 10.03 -14.84
N ALA A 134 -0.19 10.47 -16.10
CA ALA A 134 -0.45 11.87 -16.46
C ALA A 134 -1.92 12.28 -16.24
N GLN A 135 -2.83 11.30 -16.24
CA GLN A 135 -4.28 11.50 -16.08
C GLN A 135 -4.83 10.41 -15.15
N PRO A 136 -5.97 10.64 -14.48
CA PRO A 136 -6.60 9.66 -13.58
C PRO A 136 -6.80 8.27 -14.19
N GLU A 137 -7.19 8.20 -15.48
CA GLU A 137 -7.42 6.94 -16.20
C GLU A 137 -6.16 6.09 -16.43
N HIS A 138 -4.98 6.71 -16.33
CA HIS A 138 -3.69 6.01 -16.32
C HIS A 138 -3.29 5.55 -14.92
N ALA A 139 -3.84 6.18 -13.89
CA ALA A 139 -3.50 5.97 -12.49
C ALA A 139 -4.38 4.91 -11.82
N TYR A 140 -5.65 4.83 -12.19
CA TYR A 140 -6.55 3.81 -11.65
C TYR A 140 -7.71 3.45 -12.60
N ARG A 141 -8.23 2.24 -12.44
CA ARG A 141 -9.46 1.75 -13.07
C ARG A 141 -10.35 1.11 -12.02
N ILE A 142 -11.65 1.35 -12.11
CA ILE A 142 -12.65 0.78 -11.20
C ILE A 142 -13.67 0.07 -12.07
N ARG A 143 -13.94 -1.19 -11.74
CA ARG A 143 -14.91 -2.04 -12.40
C ARG A 143 -15.80 -2.68 -11.35
N GLU A 144 -17.11 -2.49 -11.48
CA GLU A 144 -18.07 -3.23 -10.67
C GLU A 144 -18.08 -4.70 -11.08
N LEU A 145 -18.11 -5.58 -10.10
CA LEU A 145 -18.19 -7.02 -10.28
C LEU A 145 -19.62 -7.48 -9.97
N PRO A 146 -20.13 -8.51 -10.68
CA PRO A 146 -21.39 -9.15 -10.31
C PRO A 146 -21.31 -9.68 -8.87
N ALA A 147 -22.27 -9.29 -8.03
CA ALA A 147 -22.40 -9.72 -6.65
C ALA A 147 -23.84 -10.19 -6.39
N VAL A 148 -24.04 -10.94 -5.30
CA VAL A 148 -25.39 -11.32 -4.81
C VAL A 148 -26.15 -10.07 -4.37
N ASP A 149 -27.50 -10.12 -4.35
CA ASP A 149 -28.46 -9.02 -4.12
C ASP A 149 -28.24 -8.15 -2.87
N SER A 150 -27.26 -8.47 -2.03
CA SER A 150 -26.93 -7.74 -0.81
C SER A 150 -25.49 -7.30 -0.69
N ALA A 151 -24.69 -7.59 -1.72
CA ALA A 151 -23.30 -7.24 -1.74
C ALA A 151 -23.00 -6.34 -2.94
N ILE A 152 -22.01 -5.48 -2.74
CA ILE A 152 -21.42 -4.65 -3.78
C ILE A 152 -19.94 -5.04 -3.85
N ALA A 153 -19.47 -5.34 -5.06
CA ALA A 153 -18.11 -5.76 -5.30
C ALA A 153 -17.48 -4.89 -6.38
N PHE A 154 -16.28 -4.38 -6.10
CA PHE A 154 -15.48 -3.65 -7.08
C PHE A 154 -14.11 -4.29 -7.22
N GLU A 155 -13.67 -4.41 -8.46
CA GLU A 155 -12.28 -4.59 -8.81
C GLU A 155 -11.66 -3.24 -9.12
N ILE A 156 -10.54 -2.94 -8.48
CA ILE A 156 -9.85 -1.66 -8.61
C ILE A 156 -8.40 -1.95 -8.97
N GLU A 157 -7.96 -1.48 -10.13
CA GLU A 157 -6.55 -1.51 -10.51
C GLU A 157 -5.95 -0.14 -10.23
N ILE A 158 -4.79 -0.08 -9.58
CA ILE A 158 -4.05 1.16 -9.34
C ILE A 158 -2.61 1.03 -9.79
N ALA A 159 -2.04 2.13 -10.29
CA ALA A 159 -0.63 2.27 -10.62
C ALA A 159 0.02 3.13 -9.53
N PRO A 160 0.69 2.55 -8.52
CA PRO A 160 1.29 3.34 -7.45
C PRO A 160 2.57 4.07 -7.88
N ALA A 161 2.99 5.06 -7.11
CA ALA A 161 4.21 5.84 -7.37
C ALA A 161 5.54 5.13 -7.00
N TYR A 162 5.50 3.90 -6.51
CA TYR A 162 6.65 3.10 -6.04
C TYR A 162 6.85 1.87 -6.97
N PRO A 163 7.90 1.02 -6.80
CA PRO A 163 8.29 0.02 -7.79
C PRO A 163 7.40 -1.25 -7.75
N ILE A 164 6.09 -1.05 -7.81
CA ILE A 164 5.09 -2.07 -8.14
C ILE A 164 4.36 -1.55 -9.36
N ASP A 165 4.23 -2.36 -10.40
CA ASP A 165 3.66 -1.86 -11.64
C ASP A 165 2.18 -1.56 -11.51
N HIS A 166 1.42 -2.56 -11.07
CA HIS A 166 0.00 -2.44 -10.79
C HIS A 166 -0.39 -3.22 -9.54
N LEU A 167 -1.35 -2.69 -8.79
CA LEU A 167 -2.04 -3.40 -7.73
C LEU A 167 -3.51 -3.59 -8.13
N ARG A 168 -4.01 -4.81 -8.01
CA ARG A 168 -5.43 -5.12 -8.04
C ARG A 168 -5.97 -5.17 -6.63
N LEU A 169 -7.10 -4.52 -6.41
CA LEU A 169 -7.84 -4.54 -5.16
C LEU A 169 -9.21 -5.13 -5.45
N THR A 170 -9.64 -6.08 -4.65
CA THR A 170 -11.05 -6.49 -4.62
C THR A 170 -11.65 -5.91 -3.35
N PHE A 171 -12.58 -4.99 -3.53
CA PHE A 171 -13.36 -4.39 -2.46
C PHE A 171 -14.74 -5.04 -2.45
N LEU A 172 -15.04 -5.78 -1.40
CA LEU A 172 -16.32 -6.43 -1.18
C LEU A 172 -17.02 -5.80 0.02
N HIS A 173 -18.29 -5.48 -0.16
CA HIS A 173 -19.16 -4.94 0.85
C HIS A 173 -20.44 -5.78 0.91
N ASP A 174 -20.80 -6.34 2.07
CA ASP A 174 -22.03 -7.11 2.26
C ASP A 174 -22.86 -6.51 3.40
N ARG A 175 -24.06 -6.02 3.04
CA ARG A 175 -24.99 -5.37 3.98
C ARG A 175 -25.60 -6.36 4.98
N HIS A 176 -25.88 -7.60 4.59
CA HIS A 176 -26.57 -8.56 5.47
C HIS A 176 -25.60 -9.14 6.50
N ALA A 177 -24.37 -9.41 6.07
CA ALA A 177 -23.33 -9.88 6.99
C ALA A 177 -22.70 -8.74 7.82
N ALA A 178 -22.96 -7.48 7.45
CA ALA A 178 -22.26 -6.30 7.96
C ALA A 178 -20.73 -6.43 7.83
N VAL A 179 -20.27 -6.97 6.70
CA VAL A 179 -18.86 -7.26 6.42
C VAL A 179 -18.36 -6.34 5.32
N THR A 180 -17.19 -5.75 5.52
CA THR A 180 -16.38 -5.16 4.45
C THR A 180 -15.06 -5.91 4.39
N GLU A 181 -14.67 -6.36 3.20
CA GLU A 181 -13.43 -7.07 2.94
C GLU A 181 -12.66 -6.36 1.82
N THR A 182 -11.35 -6.19 2.01
CA THR A 182 -10.46 -5.69 0.96
C THR A 182 -9.30 -6.66 0.79
N ARG A 183 -9.23 -7.23 -0.42
CA ARG A 183 -8.13 -8.08 -0.89
C ARG A 183 -7.22 -7.30 -1.81
N ILE A 184 -5.91 -7.56 -1.75
CA ILE A 184 -4.89 -6.86 -2.53
C ILE A 184 -3.97 -7.89 -3.20
N GLU A 185 -3.69 -7.67 -4.47
CA GLU A 185 -2.78 -8.48 -5.29
C GLU A 185 -1.89 -7.53 -6.11
N ALA A 186 -0.61 -7.85 -6.33
CA ALA A 186 0.14 -7.18 -7.40
C ALA A 186 -0.06 -7.91 -8.71
N ILE A 187 -0.05 -7.12 -9.77
CA ILE A 187 -0.11 -7.56 -11.14
C ILE A 187 1.17 -7.07 -11.80
N ASP A 188 1.89 -8.00 -12.42
CA ASP A 188 2.99 -7.66 -13.31
C ASP A 188 2.39 -7.18 -14.64
N GLY A 189 2.94 -6.10 -15.21
CA GLY A 189 2.54 -5.55 -16.51
C GLY A 189 3.09 -6.32 -17.70
#